data_AF-A0A328RIU5-F1
#
_entry.id   AF-A0A328RIU5-F1
#
_cell.length_a   1.000
_cell.length_b   1.000
_cell.length_c   1.000
_cell.angle_alpha   90.00
_cell.angle_beta   90.00
_cell.angle_gamma   90.00
#
_symmetry.space_group_name_H-M   'P 1'
#
loop_
_entity.id
_entity.type
_entity.pdbx_description
1 polymer ?
#
loop_
_entity_poly.entity_id
_entity_poly.type
_entity_poly.pdbx_seq_one_letter_code
_entity_poly.pdbx_strand_id
1 'polypeptide(L)'
;MKKLLLVVLGLLLTTGLFASDYNMFYHIGTSAKSIALGGTQLSSNTSGSLFENPASASYEKWTIDSFYTNIMDNEHTFFSGSAGFKWGNYRLMMGAYRSSISDIAQTDRPNGIIVQTGTFGYYNQLLKVGVQRQVRERLSFGLS
;
A
#
# COMPACT_ATOMS: atom_id res chain seq x y z
N MET A 1 -23.19 20.21 26.60
CA MET A 1 -22.87 18.84 26.13
C MET A 1 -22.25 18.79 24.74
N LYS A 2 -22.84 19.36 23.67
CA LYS A 2 -22.29 19.31 22.30
C LYS A 2 -20.85 19.85 22.14
N LYS A 3 -20.48 20.91 22.88
CA LYS A 3 -19.12 21.48 22.83
C LYS A 3 -18.06 20.60 23.51
N LEU A 4 -18.43 19.85 24.55
CA LEU A 4 -17.54 18.93 25.25
C LEU A 4 -17.22 17.71 24.36
N LEU A 5 -18.21 17.22 23.62
CA LEU A 5 -18.04 16.12 22.67
C LEU A 5 -17.01 16.46 21.57
N LEU A 6 -17.06 17.70 21.04
CA LEU A 6 -16.12 18.17 20.01
C LEU A 6 -14.68 18.26 20.52
N VAL A 7 -14.49 18.68 21.78
CA VAL A 7 -13.16 18.76 22.40
C VAL A 7 -12.59 17.37 22.64
N VAL A 8 -13.41 16.42 23.10
CA VAL A 8 -13.00 15.01 23.28
C VAL A 8 -12.67 14.36 21.93
N LEU A 9 -13.46 14.62 20.89
CA LEU A 9 -13.19 14.12 19.54
C LEU A 9 -11.88 14.71 18.97
N GLY A 10 -11.63 16.00 19.20
CA GLY A 10 -10.39 16.66 18.78
C GLY A 10 -9.15 16.08 19.47
N LEU A 11 -9.24 15.79 20.77
CA LEU A 11 -8.14 15.19 21.53
C LEU A 11 -7.83 13.76 21.08
N LEU A 12 -8.85 12.95 20.79
CA LEU A 12 -8.69 11.58 20.26
C LEU A 12 -8.02 11.54 18.87
N LEU A 13 -8.09 12.63 18.10
CA LEU A 13 -7.45 12.74 16.79
C LEU A 13 -6.00 13.24 16.86
N THR A 14 -5.50 13.62 18.05
CA THR A 14 -4.15 14.21 18.23
C THR A 14 -3.13 13.27 18.88
N THR A 15 -3.51 12.05 19.25
CA THR A 15 -2.55 11.07 19.77
C THR A 15 -1.64 10.62 18.63
N GLY A 16 -0.39 11.09 18.66
CA GLY A 16 0.65 10.70 17.71
C GLY A 16 0.89 9.19 17.79
N LEU A 17 0.45 8.47 16.77
CA LEU A 17 0.86 7.09 16.53
C LEU A 17 2.30 7.13 16.03
N PHE A 18 3.25 6.95 16.93
CA PHE A 18 4.64 6.70 16.56
C PHE A 18 4.79 5.21 16.25
N ALA A 19 4.47 4.83 15.01
CA ALA A 19 4.82 3.52 14.48
C ALA A 19 6.29 3.58 14.01
N SER A 20 7.13 2.66 14.52
CA SER A 20 8.45 2.40 13.94
C SER A 20 8.23 1.58 12.67
N ASP A 21 7.99 2.24 11.55
CA ASP A 21 7.70 1.58 10.27
C ASP A 21 8.97 0.97 9.67
N TYR A 22 9.07 -0.37 9.71
CA TYR A 22 9.89 -1.10 8.75
C TYR A 22 9.17 -1.04 7.39
N ASN A 23 9.42 0.03 6.63
CA ASN A 23 8.65 0.31 5.42
C ASN A 23 9.20 -0.46 4.21
N MET A 24 8.77 -1.71 4.10
CA MET A 24 9.17 -2.63 3.02
C MET A 24 8.61 -2.25 1.64
N PHE A 25 7.70 -1.27 1.58
CA PHE A 25 6.93 -0.95 0.38
C PHE A 25 7.71 -0.15 -0.68
N TYR A 26 8.85 0.46 -0.34
CA TYR A 26 9.42 1.54 -1.14
C TYR A 26 10.26 1.11 -2.35
N HIS A 27 10.63 -0.17 -2.49
CA HIS A 27 11.72 -0.55 -3.42
C HIS A 27 11.35 -1.46 -4.59
N ILE A 28 10.28 -2.24 -4.53
CA ILE A 28 9.99 -3.25 -5.56
C ILE A 28 8.92 -2.78 -6.55
N GLY A 29 8.04 -1.87 -6.15
CA GLY A 29 6.91 -1.41 -6.97
C GLY A 29 5.61 -2.10 -6.59
N THR A 30 4.48 -1.53 -7.01
CA THR A 30 3.15 -1.90 -6.51
C THR A 30 2.30 -2.70 -7.51
N SER A 31 2.82 -2.89 -8.71
CA SER A 31 2.20 -3.60 -9.82
C SER A 31 3.26 -4.30 -10.67
N ALA A 32 2.87 -5.34 -11.41
CA ALA A 32 3.76 -6.04 -12.34
C ALA A 32 4.37 -5.10 -13.38
N LYS A 33 3.57 -4.13 -13.84
CA LYS A 33 4.02 -3.10 -14.78
C LYS A 33 5.05 -2.16 -14.16
N SER A 34 4.83 -1.71 -12.92
CA SER A 34 5.81 -0.88 -12.21
C SER A 34 7.12 -1.63 -11.99
N ILE A 35 7.07 -2.89 -11.58
CA ILE A 35 8.26 -3.75 -11.42
C ILE A 35 9.01 -3.91 -12.76
N ALA A 36 8.30 -4.24 -13.84
CA ALA A 36 8.90 -4.41 -15.16
C ALA A 36 9.55 -3.12 -15.69
N LEU A 37 9.03 -1.96 -15.29
CA LEU A 37 9.58 -0.65 -15.65
C LEU A 37 10.58 -0.12 -14.60
N GLY A 38 11.16 -0.99 -13.78
CA GLY A 38 12.21 -0.60 -12.82
C GLY A 38 11.70 0.22 -11.64
N GLY A 39 10.48 -0.02 -11.18
CA GLY A 39 9.86 0.67 -10.04
C GLY A 39 9.30 2.06 -10.39
N THR A 40 9.10 2.37 -11.68
CA THR A 40 8.48 3.65 -12.06
C THR A 40 6.99 3.66 -11.71
N GLN A 41 6.50 4.82 -11.26
CA GLN A 41 5.14 5.05 -10.74
C GLN A 41 4.20 5.67 -11.79
N LEU A 42 4.55 5.60 -13.08
CA LEU A 42 4.07 6.54 -14.10
C LEU A 42 2.89 6.04 -14.94
N SER A 43 2.36 4.84 -14.74
CA SER A 43 1.47 4.28 -15.77
C SER A 43 0.48 3.22 -15.31
N SER A 44 -0.13 3.39 -14.14
CA SER A 44 -1.38 2.69 -13.86
C SER A 44 -2.57 3.56 -14.23
N ASN A 45 -3.42 3.07 -15.13
CA ASN A 45 -4.67 3.71 -15.53
C ASN A 45 -5.89 3.07 -14.85
N THR A 46 -5.64 2.09 -13.95
CA THR A 46 -6.63 1.29 -13.21
C THR A 46 -6.73 1.78 -11.75
N SER A 47 -7.45 1.06 -10.88
CA SER A 47 -7.46 1.35 -9.45
C SER A 47 -6.11 1.13 -8.77
N GLY A 48 -5.18 0.40 -9.41
CA GLY A 48 -3.82 0.21 -8.90
C GLY A 48 -3.02 1.52 -8.80
N SER A 49 -3.42 2.55 -9.56
CA SER A 49 -2.88 3.91 -9.47
C SER A 49 -2.96 4.52 -8.07
N LEU A 50 -3.89 4.02 -7.23
CA LEU A 50 -3.99 4.37 -5.81
C LEU A 50 -2.65 4.27 -5.05
N PHE A 51 -1.85 3.24 -5.36
CA PHE A 51 -0.61 2.95 -4.65
C PHE A 51 0.60 3.70 -5.23
N GLU A 52 0.49 4.23 -6.45
CA GLU A 52 1.56 4.90 -7.19
C GLU A 52 1.27 6.38 -7.33
N ASN A 53 0.37 6.72 -8.25
CA ASN A 53 -0.06 8.08 -8.57
C ASN A 53 -1.59 8.10 -8.77
N PRO A 54 -2.39 8.47 -7.76
CA PRO A 54 -3.85 8.47 -7.91
C PRO A 54 -4.34 9.42 -9.01
N ALA A 55 -3.55 10.41 -9.44
CA ALA A 55 -3.93 11.31 -10.52
C ALA A 55 -3.97 10.62 -11.89
N SER A 56 -3.30 9.49 -12.09
CA SER A 56 -3.28 8.77 -13.38
C SER A 56 -4.49 7.86 -13.60
N ALA A 57 -5.38 7.70 -12.62
CA ALA A 57 -6.60 6.90 -12.75
C ALA A 57 -7.47 7.36 -13.94
N SER A 58 -7.71 6.49 -14.92
CA SER A 58 -8.38 6.88 -16.17
C SER A 58 -9.48 5.93 -16.66
N TYR A 59 -10.03 5.06 -15.80
CA TYR A 59 -11.10 4.11 -16.15
C TYR A 59 -12.49 4.75 -16.32
N GLU A 60 -13.39 4.06 -17.04
CA GLU A 60 -14.69 4.60 -17.47
C GLU A 60 -15.85 4.42 -16.47
N LYS A 61 -15.94 3.28 -15.77
CA LYS A 61 -17.04 3.01 -14.82
C LYS A 61 -16.53 2.39 -13.53
N TRP A 62 -15.99 1.19 -13.62
CA TRP A 62 -15.39 0.48 -12.49
C TRP A 62 -14.12 -0.22 -12.96
N THR A 63 -13.27 -0.54 -12.01
CA THR A 63 -12.03 -1.27 -12.25
C THR A 63 -11.69 -2.05 -10.98
N ILE A 64 -11.07 -3.20 -11.17
CA ILE A 64 -10.51 -4.01 -10.11
C ILE A 64 -9.11 -4.36 -10.59
N ASP A 65 -8.13 -4.22 -9.72
CA ASP A 65 -6.74 -4.53 -10.00
C ASP A 65 -6.20 -5.38 -8.85
N SER A 66 -5.55 -6.48 -9.19
CA SER A 66 -4.90 -7.35 -8.23
C SER A 66 -3.52 -7.71 -8.73
N PHE A 67 -2.56 -7.67 -7.84
CA PHE A 67 -1.18 -7.99 -8.13
C PHE A 67 -0.63 -8.94 -7.07
N TYR A 68 0.16 -9.90 -7.51
CA TYR A 68 0.84 -10.84 -6.64
C TYR A 68 2.22 -11.16 -7.22
N THR A 69 3.25 -11.14 -6.39
CA THR A 69 4.59 -11.61 -6.78
C THR A 69 5.36 -12.12 -5.58
N ASN A 70 6.27 -13.06 -5.85
CA ASN A 70 7.18 -13.63 -4.87
C ASN A 70 8.61 -13.46 -5.37
N ILE A 71 9.53 -13.13 -4.46
CA ILE A 71 10.95 -12.91 -4.73
C ILE A 71 11.76 -13.76 -3.73
N MET A 72 12.94 -14.25 -4.16
CA MET A 72 13.84 -15.09 -3.36
C MET A 72 13.14 -16.36 -2.83
N ASP A 73 12.65 -17.21 -3.74
CA ASP A 73 12.06 -18.52 -3.40
C ASP A 73 10.96 -18.49 -2.32
N ASN A 74 10.09 -17.48 -2.39
CA ASN A 74 8.98 -17.20 -1.47
C ASN A 74 9.35 -16.54 -0.13
N GLU A 75 10.62 -16.20 0.10
CA GLU A 75 11.01 -15.44 1.29
C GLU A 75 10.31 -14.07 1.33
N HIS A 76 10.13 -13.41 0.17
CA HIS A 76 9.43 -12.13 0.06
C HIS A 76 8.16 -12.27 -0.79
N THR A 77 7.01 -12.00 -0.18
CA THR A 77 5.70 -12.04 -0.86
C THR A 77 5.08 -10.65 -0.90
N PHE A 78 4.55 -10.27 -2.06
CA PHE A 78 3.81 -9.02 -2.26
C PHE A 78 2.45 -9.32 -2.85
N PHE A 79 1.42 -8.72 -2.25
CA PHE A 79 0.05 -8.81 -2.71
C PHE A 79 -0.59 -7.44 -2.69
N SER A 80 -1.31 -7.08 -3.74
CA SER A 80 -2.16 -5.90 -3.74
C SER A 80 -3.52 -6.22 -4.36
N GLY A 81 -4.53 -5.55 -3.85
CA GLY A 81 -5.89 -5.61 -4.37
C GLY A 81 -6.50 -4.23 -4.24
N SER A 82 -7.10 -3.74 -5.32
CA SER A 82 -7.77 -2.46 -5.36
C SER A 82 -9.04 -2.52 -6.20
N ALA A 83 -10.00 -1.68 -5.85
CA ALA A 83 -11.20 -1.46 -6.61
C ALA A 83 -11.42 0.04 -6.77
N GLY A 84 -12.01 0.42 -7.89
CA GLY A 84 -12.30 1.81 -8.20
C GLY A 84 -13.64 1.96 -8.90
N PHE A 85 -14.29 3.09 -8.65
CA PHE A 85 -15.56 3.48 -9.25
C PHE A 85 -15.51 4.95 -9.71
N LYS A 86 -16.09 5.23 -10.88
CA LYS A 86 -16.20 6.57 -11.45
C LYS A 86 -17.56 7.16 -11.13
N TRP A 87 -17.57 8.34 -10.52
CA TRP A 87 -18.76 9.14 -10.26
C TRP A 87 -18.61 10.53 -10.88
N GLY A 88 -19.20 10.73 -12.06
CA GLY A 88 -19.06 11.97 -12.82
C GLY A 88 -17.60 12.24 -13.19
N ASN A 89 -17.05 13.36 -12.71
CA ASN A 89 -15.64 13.73 -12.92
C ASN A 89 -14.69 13.21 -11.83
N TYR A 90 -15.23 12.46 -10.87
CA TYR A 90 -14.46 11.85 -9.79
C TYR A 90 -14.25 10.37 -10.03
N ARG A 91 -13.11 9.86 -9.55
CA ARG A 91 -12.79 8.44 -9.48
C ARG A 91 -12.39 8.14 -8.05
N LEU A 92 -13.20 7.33 -7.39
CA LEU A 92 -12.96 6.86 -6.03
C LEU A 92 -12.28 5.51 -6.11
N MET A 93 -11.28 5.31 -5.26
CA MET A 93 -10.46 4.11 -5.23
C MET A 93 -10.25 3.68 -3.79
N MET A 94 -10.17 2.38 -3.57
CA MET A 94 -9.74 1.82 -2.31
C MET A 94 -8.97 0.54 -2.55
N GLY A 95 -8.05 0.21 -1.66
CA GLY A 95 -7.24 -0.97 -1.83
C GLY A 95 -6.42 -1.32 -0.60
N ALA A 96 -5.99 -2.57 -0.60
CA ALA A 96 -5.06 -3.12 0.36
C ALA A 96 -3.79 -3.54 -0.38
N TYR A 97 -2.65 -3.22 0.20
CA TYR A 97 -1.35 -3.72 -0.21
C TYR A 97 -0.72 -4.42 0.98
N ARG A 98 -0.24 -5.64 0.79
CA ARG A 98 0.43 -6.45 1.80
C ARG A 98 1.80 -6.86 1.27
N SER A 99 2.79 -6.74 2.13
CA SER A 99 4.14 -7.20 1.88
C SER A 99 4.57 -8.02 3.08
N SER A 100 5.11 -9.21 2.85
CA SER A 100 5.56 -10.10 3.93
C SER A 100 6.92 -10.69 3.64
N ILE A 101 7.69 -10.89 4.72
CA ILE A 101 8.88 -11.73 4.75
C ILE A 101 8.58 -12.90 5.67
N SER A 102 8.78 -14.11 5.20
CA SER A 102 8.69 -15.32 6.02
C SER A 102 10.07 -15.98 6.17
N ASP A 103 10.15 -16.97 7.04
CA ASP A 103 11.27 -17.90 7.13
C ASP A 103 12.63 -17.26 7.49
N ILE A 104 12.62 -16.11 8.17
CA ILE A 104 13.84 -15.50 8.69
C ILE A 104 14.37 -16.37 9.83
N ALA A 105 15.58 -16.92 9.66
CA ALA A 105 16.21 -17.77 10.66
C ALA A 105 16.47 -17.01 11.96
N GLN A 106 15.88 -17.48 13.06
CA GLN A 106 16.26 -17.05 14.40
C GLN A 106 17.48 -17.87 14.83
N THR A 107 18.57 -17.18 15.14
CA THR A 107 19.81 -17.84 15.59
C THR A 107 20.11 -17.47 17.04
N ASP A 108 20.68 -18.44 17.76
CA ASP A 108 21.24 -18.25 19.08
C ASP A 108 22.67 -18.80 19.11
N ARG A 109 23.45 -18.45 20.14
CA ARG A 109 24.84 -18.89 20.31
C ARG A 109 25.06 -19.64 21.61
N PRO A 110 24.41 -20.78 21.84
CA PRO A 110 24.75 -21.63 22.98
C PRO A 110 26.19 -22.14 22.80
N ASN A 111 27.05 -21.87 23.78
CA ASN A 111 28.46 -22.29 23.80
C ASN A 111 29.30 -21.82 22.59
N GLY A 112 28.94 -20.69 21.98
CA GLY A 112 29.71 -20.09 20.87
C GLY A 112 29.46 -20.71 19.49
N ILE A 113 28.58 -21.71 19.37
CA ILE A 113 28.16 -22.29 18.09
C ILE A 113 26.87 -21.59 17.65
N ILE A 114 26.81 -21.13 16.40
CA ILE A 114 25.58 -20.57 15.81
C ILE A 114 24.62 -21.73 15.55
N VAL A 115 23.48 -21.73 16.24
CA VAL A 115 22.42 -22.72 16.05
C VAL A 115 21.13 -21.97 15.68
N GLN A 116 20.42 -22.46 14.68
CA GLN A 116 19.08 -21.95 14.37
C GLN A 116 18.09 -22.50 15.40
N THR A 117 17.46 -21.60 16.15
CA THR A 117 16.51 -21.94 17.22
C THR A 117 15.05 -21.83 16.77
N GLY A 118 14.79 -21.17 15.64
CA GLY A 118 13.45 -21.04 15.08
C GLY A 118 13.42 -20.23 13.78
N THR A 119 12.21 -19.83 13.39
CA THR A 119 11.97 -18.88 12.30
C THR A 119 10.96 -17.83 12.75
N PHE A 120 11.06 -16.64 12.17
CA PHE A 120 10.09 -15.57 12.36
C PHE A 120 9.81 -14.89 11.02
N GLY A 121 8.76 -14.07 11.00
CA GLY A 121 8.37 -13.32 9.82
C GLY A 121 7.75 -11.98 10.18
N TYR A 122 7.77 -11.06 9.22
CA TYR A 122 7.13 -9.77 9.32
C TYR A 122 6.14 -9.60 8.19
N TYR A 123 5.05 -8.90 8.45
CA TYR A 123 4.20 -8.41 7.38
C TYR A 123 3.85 -6.96 7.63
N ASN A 124 3.80 -6.20 6.55
CA ASN A 124 3.26 -4.86 6.51
C ASN A 124 1.99 -4.89 5.69
N GLN A 125 0.97 -4.20 6.17
CA GLN A 125 -0.27 -4.01 5.44
C GLN A 125 -0.60 -2.52 5.36
N LEU A 126 -0.83 -2.06 4.14
CA LEU A 126 -1.20 -0.70 3.82
C LEU A 126 -2.62 -0.71 3.26
N LEU A 127 -3.53 -0.03 3.96
CA LEU A 127 -4.86 0.25 3.46
C LEU A 127 -4.88 1.68 2.96
N LYS A 128 -5.30 1.89 1.72
CA LYS A 128 -5.40 3.22 1.11
C LYS A 128 -6.80 3.46 0.57
N VAL A 129 -7.19 4.72 0.62
CA VAL A 129 -8.39 5.24 -0.02
C VAL A 129 -7.98 6.47 -0.80
N GLY A 130 -8.45 6.58 -2.04
CA GLY A 130 -8.01 7.63 -2.94
C GLY A 130 -9.17 8.23 -3.70
N VAL A 131 -8.98 9.49 -4.07
CA VAL A 131 -9.88 10.22 -4.94
C VAL A 131 -9.07 10.90 -6.03
N GLN A 132 -9.56 10.79 -7.25
CA GLN A 132 -9.05 11.50 -8.40
C GLN A 132 -10.16 12.37 -8.98
N ARG A 133 -9.82 13.60 -9.33
CA ARG A 133 -10.72 14.54 -10.02
C ARG A 133 -10.13 14.93 -11.36
N GLN A 134 -10.88 14.71 -12.43
CA GLN A 134 -10.52 15.17 -13.77
C GLN A 134 -10.97 16.62 -13.91
N VAL A 135 -10.01 17.55 -14.03
CA VAL A 135 -10.29 18.99 -14.14
C VAL A 135 -10.40 19.40 -15.62
N ARG A 136 -9.57 18.80 -16.48
CA ARG A 136 -9.64 18.91 -17.95
C ARG A 136 -9.32 17.56 -18.58
N GLU A 137 -9.49 17.44 -19.89
CA GLU A 137 -9.18 16.20 -20.62
C GLU A 137 -7.76 15.68 -20.37
N ARG A 138 -6.79 16.59 -20.17
CA ARG A 138 -5.37 16.27 -19.96
C ARG A 138 -4.86 16.66 -18.57
N LEU A 139 -5.73 17.06 -17.66
CA LEU A 139 -5.34 17.50 -16.32
C LEU A 139 -6.21 16.84 -15.25
N SER A 140 -5.55 16.08 -14.39
CA SER A 140 -6.13 15.37 -13.26
C SER A 140 -5.36 15.68 -11.99
N PHE A 141 -6.08 15.71 -10.87
CA PHE A 141 -5.50 15.75 -9.54
C PHE A 141 -5.94 14.52 -8.78
N GLY A 142 -5.06 13.95 -7.97
CA GLY A 142 -5.33 12.78 -7.16
C GLY A 142 -4.75 12.92 -5.77
N LEU A 143 -5.45 12.34 -4.80
CA LEU A 143 -5.03 12.19 -3.40
C LEU A 143 -5.29 10.75 -2.98
N SER A 144 -4.38 10.15 -2.21
CA SER A 144 -4.50 8.78 -1.68
C SER A 144 -3.80 8.57 -0.35
#